data_AF-A0A812KIQ2-F1
#
_entry.id   AF-A0A812KIQ2-F1
#
_cell.length_a   1.000
_cell.length_b   1.000
_cell.length_c   1.000
_cell.angle_alpha   90.00
_cell.angle_beta   90.00
_cell.angle_gamma   90.00
#
_symmetry.space_group_name_H-M   'P 1'
#
loop_
_entity.id
_entity.type
_entity.pdbx_description
1 polymer ?
#
loop_
_entity_poly.entity_id
_entity_poly.type
_entity_poly.pdbx_seq_one_letter_code
_entity_poly.pdbx_strand_id
1 'polypeptide(L)'
;SWAFASAGWHGEMSTRRVGLRDPKFFQWVADTAVQMAPQFTSQNCSNLVWSFATMRINHEALFDSMAAQVQGWLLSNFDPQHLSNVLWSYA
;
A
#
# COMPACT_ATOMS: atom_id res chain seq x y z
N SER A 1 -8.88 -12.30 -11.02
CA SER A 1 -7.93 -12.47 -12.14
C SER A 1 -8.39 -11.66 -13.34
N TRP A 2 -7.76 -10.50 -13.64
CA TRP A 2 -7.66 -9.80 -14.96
C TRP A 2 -7.33 -8.28 -14.92
N ALA A 3 -6.38 -7.81 -14.08
CA ALA A 3 -5.95 -6.40 -14.18
C ALA A 3 -4.44 -6.14 -14.22
N PHE A 4 -3.57 -7.08 -13.80
CA PHE A 4 -2.11 -6.81 -13.78
C PHE A 4 -1.21 -7.94 -14.30
N ALA A 5 -1.77 -9.06 -14.80
CA ALA A 5 -0.97 -10.09 -15.47
C ALA A 5 -0.53 -9.69 -16.90
N SER A 6 -0.95 -8.53 -17.40
CA SER A 6 -0.50 -7.95 -18.68
C SER A 6 0.67 -6.97 -18.55
N ALA A 7 1.15 -6.67 -17.34
CA ALA A 7 2.42 -5.96 -17.15
C ALA A 7 3.58 -6.96 -17.13
N GLY A 8 3.62 -7.82 -18.15
CA GLY A 8 4.77 -8.67 -18.43
C GLY A 8 5.96 -7.80 -18.79
N TRP A 9 7.02 -7.88 -17.98
CA TRP A 9 8.38 -8.18 -18.41
C TRP A 9 8.61 -8.08 -19.93
N HIS A 10 8.69 -6.86 -20.43
CA HIS A 10 9.43 -6.55 -21.63
C HIS A 10 10.14 -5.23 -21.44
N GLY A 11 11.39 -5.21 -21.91
CA GLY A 11 12.44 -4.28 -21.52
C GLY A 11 12.06 -2.81 -21.62
N GLU A 12 12.84 -2.00 -20.89
CA GLU A 12 12.81 -0.54 -20.96
C GLU A 12 11.64 0.15 -20.27
N MET A 13 11.51 -0.03 -18.94
CA MET A 13 11.10 1.10 -18.12
C MET A 13 12.34 1.81 -17.59
N SER A 14 12.85 2.71 -18.42
CA SER A 14 13.57 3.89 -17.97
C SER A 14 12.68 4.64 -16.96
N THR A 15 12.83 4.34 -15.67
CA THR A 15 12.39 5.22 -14.60
C THR A 15 13.54 6.12 -14.18
N ARG A 16 14.17 6.80 -15.15
CA ARG A 16 14.48 8.21 -14.94
C ARG A 16 13.14 8.96 -14.86
N ARG A 17 12.45 8.88 -13.73
CA ARG A 17 11.31 9.75 -13.42
C ARG A 17 11.64 10.62 -12.21
N VAL A 18 12.38 11.68 -12.53
CA VAL A 18 12.13 13.06 -12.12
C VAL A 18 11.65 13.23 -10.67
N GLY A 19 12.54 13.69 -9.79
CA GLY A 19 12.26 14.72 -8.78
C GLY A 19 11.11 14.56 -7.78
N LEU A 20 10.41 13.43 -7.72
CA LEU A 20 9.19 13.27 -6.92
C LEU A 20 9.41 12.72 -5.52
N ARG A 21 10.66 12.47 -5.10
CA ARG A 21 10.99 12.19 -3.70
C ARG A 21 11.03 13.51 -2.91
N ASP A 22 9.87 14.13 -2.71
CA ASP A 22 9.72 15.13 -1.66
C ASP A 22 9.33 14.40 -0.36
N PRO A 23 10.25 14.27 0.62
CA PRO A 23 9.95 13.59 1.87
C PRO A 23 8.76 14.22 2.60
N LYS A 24 8.53 15.53 2.46
CA LYS A 24 7.41 16.22 3.11
C LYS A 24 6.08 15.85 2.48
N PHE A 25 6.04 15.66 1.17
CA PHE A 25 4.84 15.17 0.48
C PHE A 25 4.47 13.76 0.95
N PHE A 26 5.44 12.85 1.02
CA PHE A 26 5.18 11.49 1.50
C PHE A 26 4.80 11.43 2.97
N GLN A 27 5.41 12.27 3.80
CA GLN A 27 5.02 12.43 5.19
C GLN A 27 3.56 12.89 5.29
N TRP A 28 3.18 13.93 4.55
CA TRP A 28 1.82 14.45 4.54
C TRP A 28 0.79 13.41 4.03
N VAL A 29 1.14 12.67 2.97
CA VAL A 29 0.30 11.57 2.46
C VAL A 29 0.15 10.48 3.52
N ALA A 30 1.23 10.11 4.20
CA ALA A 30 1.21 9.09 5.24
C ALA A 30 0.33 9.51 6.43
N ASP A 31 0.51 10.73 6.93
CA ASP A 31 -0.27 11.26 8.05
C ASP A 31 -1.76 11.35 7.69
N THR A 32 -2.08 11.78 6.46
CA THR A 32 -3.46 11.83 5.95
C THR A 32 -4.05 10.43 5.83
N ALA A 33 -3.28 9.46 5.32
CA ALA A 33 -3.71 8.08 5.21
C ALA A 33 -3.99 7.43 6.57
N VAL A 34 -3.19 7.74 7.60
CA VAL A 34 -3.44 7.29 8.98
C VAL A 34 -4.77 7.85 9.51
N GLN A 35 -5.07 9.12 9.27
CA GLN A 35 -6.35 9.73 9.69
C GLN A 35 -7.55 9.13 8.96
N MET A 36 -7.38 8.76 7.69
CA MET A 36 -8.43 8.18 6.85
C MET A 36 -8.51 6.64 6.95
N ALA A 37 -7.62 5.99 7.72
CA ALA A 37 -7.53 4.54 7.81
C ALA A 37 -8.88 3.82 8.06
N PRO A 38 -9.80 4.32 8.92
CA PRO A 38 -11.09 3.68 9.14
C PRO A 38 -12.00 3.61 7.91
N GLN A 39 -11.78 4.48 6.92
CA GLN A 39 -12.57 4.57 5.69
C GLN A 39 -11.98 3.74 4.54
N PHE A 40 -10.79 3.16 4.73
CA PHE A 40 -10.12 2.43 3.68
C PHE A 40 -10.77 1.07 3.45
N THR A 41 -10.61 0.54 2.24
CA THR A 41 -10.88 -0.86 1.95
C THR A 41 -9.58 -1.65 2.02
N SER A 42 -9.63 -2.99 2.02
CA SER A 42 -8.42 -3.82 1.96
C SER A 42 -7.54 -3.51 0.75
N GLN A 43 -8.15 -3.15 -0.39
CA GLN A 43 -7.42 -2.79 -1.59
C GLN A 43 -6.72 -1.45 -1.43
N ASN A 44 -7.36 -0.48 -0.76
CA ASN A 44 -6.73 0.81 -0.46
C ASN A 44 -5.50 0.60 0.44
N CYS A 45 -5.62 -0.18 1.53
CA CYS A 45 -4.51 -0.46 2.41
C CYS A 45 -3.36 -1.16 1.67
N SER A 46 -3.66 -2.20 0.89
CA SER A 46 -2.66 -2.95 0.10
C SER A 46 -1.94 -2.06 -0.92
N ASN A 47 -2.68 -1.26 -1.69
CA ASN A 47 -2.11 -0.35 -2.68
C ASN A 47 -1.20 0.71 -2.03
N LEU A 48 -1.58 1.20 -0.86
CA LEU A 48 -0.83 2.22 -0.14
C LEU A 48 0.47 1.64 0.43
N VAL A 49 0.40 0.47 1.08
CA VAL A 49 1.58 -0.27 1.57
C VAL A 49 2.52 -0.60 0.41
N TRP A 50 2.00 -1.13 -0.70
CA TRP A 50 2.79 -1.46 -1.89
C TRP A 50 3.47 -0.23 -2.52
N SER A 51 2.79 0.91 -2.55
CA SER A 51 3.35 2.17 -3.07
C SER A 51 4.53 2.66 -2.23
N PHE A 52 4.38 2.67 -0.91
CA PHE A 52 5.46 3.06 0.01
C PHE A 52 6.64 2.08 -0.04
N ALA A 53 6.37 0.78 -0.11
CA ALA A 53 7.39 -0.27 -0.26
C ALA A 53 8.17 -0.14 -1.59
N THR A 54 7.48 0.03 -2.71
CA THR A 54 8.09 0.22 -4.05
C THR A 54 8.96 1.47 -4.11
N MET A 55 8.56 2.53 -3.41
CA MET A 55 9.32 3.78 -3.34
C MET A 55 10.47 3.72 -2.32
N ARG A 56 10.59 2.62 -1.57
CA ARG A 56 11.56 2.41 -0.47
C ARG A 56 11.50 3.53 0.56
N ILE A 57 10.28 3.95 0.91
CA ILE A 57 10.02 4.96 1.95
C ILE A 57 9.51 4.21 3.17
N ASN A 58 10.27 4.27 4.26
CA ASN A 58 9.85 3.68 5.52
C ASN A 58 9.05 4.70 6.33
N HIS A 59 7.80 4.37 6.64
CA HIS A 59 6.94 5.18 7.50
C HIS A 59 6.21 4.26 8.48
N GLU A 60 6.84 3.99 9.61
CA GLU A 60 6.41 2.98 10.60
C GLU A 60 4.95 3.20 11.04
N ALA A 61 4.58 4.43 11.40
CA ALA A 61 3.21 4.75 11.82
C ALA A 61 2.15 4.47 10.74
N LEU A 62 2.53 4.51 9.46
CA LEU A 62 1.63 4.16 8.36
C LEU A 62 1.45 2.63 8.29
N PHE A 63 2.55 1.88 8.29
CA PHE A 63 2.50 0.42 8.25
C PHE A 63 1.75 -0.14 9.45
N ASP A 64 1.99 0.39 10.65
CA ASP A 64 1.29 -0.01 11.88
C ASP A 64 -0.20 0.30 11.82
N SER A 65 -0.58 1.49 11.36
CA SER A 65 -1.99 1.88 11.22
C SER A 65 -2.72 0.99 10.21
N MET A 66 -2.10 0.73 9.04
CA MET A 66 -2.67 -0.17 8.04
C MET A 66 -2.78 -1.60 8.55
N ALA A 67 -1.78 -2.09 9.30
CA ALA A 67 -1.80 -3.42 9.91
C ALA A 67 -2.92 -3.53 10.96
N ALA A 68 -3.07 -2.55 11.84
CA ALA A 68 -4.13 -2.51 12.84
C ALA A 68 -5.53 -2.48 12.21
N GLN A 69 -5.70 -1.72 11.12
CA GLN A 69 -6.96 -1.66 10.39
C GLN A 69 -7.33 -3.02 9.78
N VAL A 70 -6.36 -3.69 9.15
CA VAL A 70 -6.55 -5.02 8.56
C VAL A 70 -6.86 -6.06 9.64
N GLN A 71 -6.15 -6.03 10.77
CA GLN A 71 -6.42 -6.91 11.91
C GLN A 71 -7.85 -6.71 12.44
N GLY A 72 -8.33 -5.47 12.54
CA GLY A 72 -9.70 -5.16 12.94
C GLY A 72 -10.76 -5.80 12.03
N TRP A 73 -10.53 -5.79 10.71
CA TRP A 73 -11.41 -6.49 9.76
C TRP A 73 -11.35 -8.00 9.89
N LEU A 74 -10.14 -8.57 9.99
CA LEU A 74 -9.96 -10.01 10.13
C LEU A 74 -10.64 -10.57 11.39
N LEU A 75 -10.65 -9.79 12.48
CA LEU A 75 -11.34 -10.14 13.72
C LEU A 75 -12.86 -10.00 13.63
N SER A 76 -13.36 -9.05 12.84
CA SER A 76 -14.80 -8.75 12.74
C SER A 76 -15.53 -9.59 11.71
N ASN A 77 -14.89 -9.86 10.57
CA ASN A 77 -15.37 -10.74 9.50
C ASN A 77 -14.16 -11.20 8.70
N PHE A 78 -13.72 -12.44 8.96
CA PHE A 78 -12.59 -13.02 8.27
C PHE A 78 -12.90 -13.22 6.78
N ASP A 79 -12.36 -12.33 5.94
CA ASP A 79 -12.39 -12.45 4.47
C ASP A 79 -10.99 -12.85 3.95
N PRO A 80 -10.85 -14.04 3.35
CA PRO A 80 -9.60 -14.53 2.77
C PRO A 80 -9.01 -13.61 1.69
N GLN A 81 -9.84 -12.82 1.01
CA GLN A 81 -9.40 -11.87 -0.01
C GLN A 81 -8.70 -10.66 0.62
N HIS A 82 -9.15 -10.22 1.80
CA HIS A 82 -8.49 -9.15 2.56
C HIS A 82 -7.10 -9.58 3.03
N LEU A 83 -6.96 -10.81 3.53
CA LEU A 83 -5.68 -11.37 3.93
C LEU A 83 -4.71 -11.50 2.75
N SER A 84 -5.19 -12.01 1.61
CA SER A 84 -4.37 -12.20 0.41
C SER A 84 -3.81 -10.88 -0.14
N ASN A 85 -4.62 -9.82 -0.16
CA ASN A 85 -4.18 -8.50 -0.66
C ASN A 85 -3.12 -7.86 0.24
N VAL A 86 -3.23 -8.04 1.56
CA VAL A 86 -2.26 -7.47 2.50
C VAL A 86 -0.95 -8.25 2.46
N LEU A 87 -1.02 -9.59 2.40
CA LEU A 87 0.17 -10.44 2.28
C LEU A 87 0.96 -10.10 1.01
N TRP A 88 0.27 -9.82 -0.10
CA TRP A 88 0.91 -9.45 -1.36
C TRP A 88 1.60 -8.07 -1.31
N SER A 89 1.10 -7.13 -0.51
CA SER A 89 1.75 -5.81 -0.34
C SER A 89 3.02 -5.85 0.52
N TYR A 90 3.20 -6.90 1.33
CA TYR A 90 4.39 -7.13 2.15
C TYR A 90 5.46 -8.00 1.46
N ALA A 91 5.11 -8.67 0.35
CA ALA A 91 6.01 -9.52 -0.44
C ALA A 91 6.78 -8.73 -1.51
#